data_AF-A0A0S8EP42-F1
#
_entry.id   AF-A0A0S8EP42-F1
#
_cell.length_a   1.000
_cell.length_b   1.000
_cell.length_c   1.000
_cell.angle_alpha   90.00
_cell.angle_beta   90.00
_cell.angle_gamma   90.00
#
_symmetry.space_group_name_H-M   'P 1'
#
loop_
_entity.id
_entity.type
_entity.pdbx_description
1 polymer ?
#
loop_
_entity_poly.entity_id
_entity_poly.type
_entity_poly.pdbx_seq_one_letter_code
_entity_poly.pdbx_strand_id
1 'polypeptide(L)'
;ASRWRGEVRDLMKGLSAAIDQQFDRWDLTPAEKEVALLLLKGLSHKDIAEVRSVTEATARQQARAVYKKGGLSGRHDLAAFFLEDLMLPME
;
A
#
# COMPACT_ATOMS: atom_id res chain seq x y z
N ALA A 1 -16.18 -17.55 -18.29
CA ALA A 1 -15.57 -17.55 -16.94
C ALA A 1 -14.03 -17.50 -16.97
N SER A 2 -13.33 -18.41 -17.66
CA SER A 2 -11.85 -18.44 -17.62
C SER A 2 -11.14 -17.24 -18.27
N ARG A 3 -11.69 -16.68 -19.37
CA ARG A 3 -11.15 -15.47 -20.01
C ARG A 3 -11.18 -14.25 -19.09
N TRP A 4 -12.31 -13.98 -18.46
CA TRP A 4 -12.48 -12.92 -17.44
C TRP A 4 -11.48 -13.05 -16.29
N ARG A 5 -11.26 -14.26 -15.76
CA ARG A 5 -10.28 -14.49 -14.68
C ARG A 5 -8.84 -14.23 -15.12
N GLY A 6 -8.52 -14.40 -16.41
CA GLY A 6 -7.22 -14.06 -16.98
C GLY A 6 -7.05 -12.55 -17.09
N GLU A 7 -8.03 -11.85 -17.66
CA GLU A 7 -8.04 -10.40 -17.84
C GLU A 7 -7.91 -9.67 -16.49
N VAL A 8 -8.69 -10.07 -15.48
CA VAL A 8 -8.59 -9.52 -14.11
C VAL A 8 -7.22 -9.77 -13.49
N ARG A 9 -6.61 -10.94 -13.72
CA ARG A 9 -5.28 -11.26 -13.18
C ARG A 9 -4.21 -10.35 -13.75
N ASP A 10 -4.25 -10.05 -15.05
CA ASP A 10 -3.24 -9.21 -15.69
C ASP A 10 -3.41 -7.73 -15.30
N LEU A 11 -4.65 -7.25 -15.14
CA LEU A 11 -4.92 -5.94 -14.54
C LEU A 11 -4.36 -5.84 -13.12
N MET A 12 -4.58 -6.86 -12.28
CA MET A 12 -4.06 -6.89 -10.91
C MET A 12 -2.53 -6.93 -10.86
N LYS A 13 -1.86 -7.61 -11.80
CA LYS A 13 -0.39 -7.57 -11.91
C LYS A 13 0.10 -6.17 -12.26
N GLY A 14 -0.54 -5.50 -13.23
CA GLY A 14 -0.21 -4.13 -13.61
C GLY A 14 -0.34 -3.17 -12.44
N LEU A 15 -1.45 -3.26 -11.70
CA LEU A 15 -1.66 -2.46 -10.49
C LEU A 15 -0.59 -2.72 -9.42
N SER A 16 -0.27 -3.99 -9.16
CA SER A 16 0.76 -4.35 -8.19
C SER A 16 2.14 -3.79 -8.57
N ALA A 17 2.49 -3.81 -9.86
CA ALA A 17 3.75 -3.26 -10.35
C ALA A 17 3.79 -1.73 -10.25
N ALA A 18 2.68 -1.06 -10.53
CA ALA A 18 2.56 0.40 -10.37
C ALA A 18 2.72 0.82 -8.89
N ILE A 19 2.08 0.09 -7.97
CA ILE A 19 2.24 0.32 -6.52
C ILE A 19 3.70 0.17 -6.10
N ASP A 20 4.37 -0.90 -6.54
CA ASP A 20 5.77 -1.15 -6.17
C ASP A 20 6.72 -0.07 -6.70
N GLN A 21 6.53 0.36 -7.97
CA GLN A 21 7.28 1.48 -8.53
C GLN A 21 7.04 2.79 -7.78
N GLN A 22 5.81 3.03 -7.33
CA GLN A 22 5.53 4.22 -6.53
C GLN A 22 6.24 4.16 -5.17
N PHE A 23 6.32 2.98 -4.56
CA PHE A 23 7.09 2.80 -3.33
C PHE A 23 8.59 2.97 -3.53
N ASP A 24 9.14 2.60 -4.70
CA ASP A 24 10.52 2.92 -5.05
C ASP A 24 10.74 4.43 -5.16
N ARG A 25 9.80 5.18 -5.74
CA ARG A 25 9.89 6.65 -5.82
C ARG A 25 9.86 7.34 -4.46
N TRP A 26 9.24 6.71 -3.47
CA TRP A 26 9.25 7.16 -2.08
C TRP A 26 10.47 6.66 -1.31
N ASP A 27 11.43 5.99 -1.95
CA ASP A 27 12.62 5.41 -1.30
C ASP A 27 12.25 4.52 -0.09
N LEU A 28 11.16 3.75 -0.22
CA LEU A 28 10.75 2.81 0.83
C LEU A 28 11.70 1.62 0.88
N THR A 29 12.15 1.31 2.09
CA THR A 29 12.85 0.06 2.39
C THR A 29 11.90 -1.14 2.17
N PRO A 30 12.43 -2.37 1.98
CA PRO A 30 11.59 -3.56 1.86
C PRO A 30 10.58 -3.72 3.00
N ALA A 31 10.99 -3.38 4.22
CA ALA A 31 10.11 -3.45 5.39
C ALA A 31 9.00 -2.39 5.38
N GLU A 32 9.28 -1.18 4.88
CA GLU A 32 8.28 -0.13 4.74
C GLU A 32 7.28 -0.45 3.61
N LYS A 33 7.75 -1.03 2.50
CA LYS A 33 6.88 -1.51 1.41
C LYS A 33 5.86 -2.52 1.89
N GLU A 34 6.29 -3.51 2.68
CA GLU A 34 5.38 -4.50 3.27
C GLU A 34 4.34 -3.85 4.18
N VAL A 35 4.75 -2.92 5.05
CA VAL A 35 3.84 -2.19 5.93
C VAL A 35 2.84 -1.35 5.11
N ALA A 36 3.30 -0.66 4.08
CA ALA A 36 2.45 0.13 3.19
C ALA A 36 1.39 -0.74 2.49
N LEU A 37 1.77 -1.91 1.95
CA LEU A 37 0.81 -2.86 1.36
C LEU A 37 -0.24 -3.33 2.36
N LEU A 38 0.16 -3.67 3.59
CA LEU A 38 -0.78 -4.13 4.61
C LEU A 38 -1.72 -3.00 5.07
N LEU A 39 -1.22 -1.77 5.16
CA LEU A 39 -2.06 -0.59 5.44
C LEU A 39 -3.10 -0.36 4.34
N LEU A 40 -2.71 -0.48 3.06
CA LEU A 40 -3.62 -0.40 1.91
C LEU A 40 -4.67 -1.51 1.92
N LYS A 41 -4.31 -2.70 2.41
CA LYS A 41 -5.25 -3.81 2.64
C LYS A 41 -6.20 -3.61 3.82
N GLY A 42 -6.08 -2.51 4.56
CA GLY A 42 -6.98 -2.22 5.67
C GLY A 42 -6.54 -2.77 7.03
N LEU A 43 -5.34 -3.34 7.16
CA LEU A 43 -4.87 -3.88 8.46
C LEU A 43 -4.52 -2.78 9.47
N SER A 44 -4.80 -3.02 10.75
CA SER A 44 -4.37 -2.14 11.83
C SER A 44 -2.87 -2.32 12.13
N HIS A 45 -2.26 -1.38 12.86
CA HIS A 45 -0.85 -1.54 13.29
C HIS A 45 -0.64 -2.80 14.14
N LYS A 46 -1.67 -3.24 14.88
CA LYS A 46 -1.64 -4.47 15.68
C LYS A 46 -1.62 -5.70 14.77
N ASP A 47 -2.48 -5.75 13.76
CA ASP A 47 -2.51 -6.87 12.81
C ASP A 47 -1.22 -6.93 11.99
N ILE A 48 -0.68 -5.77 11.61
CA ILE A 48 0.62 -5.68 10.92
C ILE A 48 1.75 -6.20 11.79
N ALA A 49 1.74 -5.86 13.09
CA ALA A 49 2.73 -6.35 14.04
C ALA A 49 2.70 -7.88 14.14
N GLU A 50 1.51 -8.47 14.19
CA GLU A 50 1.32 -9.92 14.18
C GLU A 50 1.82 -10.57 12.87
N VAL A 51 1.34 -10.07 11.72
CA VAL A 51 1.73 -10.60 10.39
C VAL A 51 3.23 -10.52 10.14
N ARG A 52 3.87 -9.43 10.57
CA ARG A 52 5.31 -9.19 10.35
C ARG A 52 6.19 -9.66 11.51
N SER A 53 5.62 -10.24 12.57
CA SER A 53 6.34 -10.68 13.77
C SER A 53 7.22 -9.58 14.39
N VAL A 54 6.68 -8.36 14.50
CA VAL A 54 7.32 -7.20 15.12
C VAL A 54 6.43 -6.64 16.23
N THR A 55 6.93 -5.65 17.00
CA THR A 55 6.08 -4.96 17.97
C THR A 55 5.13 -3.98 17.29
N GLU A 56 3.99 -3.67 17.92
CA GLU A 56 3.07 -2.62 17.44
C GLU A 56 3.76 -1.26 17.32
N ALA A 57 4.69 -0.95 18.24
CA ALA A 57 5.49 0.26 18.19
C ALA A 57 6.37 0.30 16.93
N THR A 58 7.01 -0.81 16.57
CA THR A 58 7.81 -0.95 15.34
C THR A 58 6.94 -0.79 14.09
N ALA A 59 5.78 -1.45 14.04
CA ALA A 59 4.84 -1.32 12.92
C ALA A 59 4.37 0.13 12.74
N ARG A 60 4.06 0.82 13.85
CA ARG A 60 3.66 2.24 13.86
C ARG A 60 4.80 3.16 13.42
N GLN A 61 6.04 2.88 13.83
CA GLN A 61 7.22 3.64 13.40
C GLN A 61 7.44 3.50 11.89
N GLN A 62 7.35 2.27 11.36
CA GLN A 62 7.47 2.01 9.93
C GLN A 62 6.34 2.68 9.14
N ALA A 63 5.10 2.64 9.63
CA ALA A 63 3.98 3.36 9.03
C ALA A 63 4.23 4.88 8.98
N ARG A 64 4.76 5.47 10.06
CA ARG A 64 5.14 6.90 10.08
C ARG A 64 6.24 7.22 9.08
N ALA A 65 7.20 6.31 8.89
CA ALA A 65 8.26 6.48 7.89
C ALA A 65 7.68 6.44 6.47
N VAL A 66 6.74 5.53 6.19
CA VAL A 66 5.98 5.50 4.92
C VAL A 66 5.29 6.84 4.67
N TYR A 67 4.52 7.35 5.64
CA TYR A 67 3.81 8.62 5.47
C TYR A 67 4.78 9.78 5.22
N LYS A 68 5.84 9.87 6.02
CA LYS A 68 6.85 10.93 5.89
C LYS A 68 7.52 10.91 4.52
N LYS A 69 7.93 9.73 4.05
CA LYS A 69 8.61 9.57 2.76
C LYS A 69 7.68 9.79 1.57
N GLY A 70 6.41 9.42 1.71
CA GLY A 70 5.38 9.68 0.72
C GLY A 70 4.84 11.11 0.70
N GLY A 71 5.25 11.97 1.65
CA GLY A 71 4.66 13.30 1.82
C GLY A 71 3.21 13.28 2.28
N LEU A 72 2.78 12.19 2.92
CA LEU A 72 1.42 11.93 3.34
C LEU A 72 1.20 12.32 4.80
N SER A 73 -0.01 12.77 5.12
CA SER A 73 -0.44 13.13 6.47
C SER A 73 -0.76 11.91 7.35
N GLY A 74 -1.06 10.75 6.74
CA GLY A 74 -1.35 9.53 7.49
C GLY A 74 -1.98 8.42 6.67
N ARG A 75 -2.65 7.51 7.37
CA ARG A 75 -3.19 6.27 6.79
C ARG A 75 -4.26 6.51 5.73
N HIS A 76 -5.18 7.43 5.98
CA HIS A 76 -6.25 7.72 5.02
C HIS A 76 -5.71 8.36 3.76
N ASP A 77 -4.70 9.23 3.91
CA ASP A 77 -4.00 9.89 2.81
C ASP A 77 -3.23 8.89 1.94
N LEU A 78 -2.59 7.88 2.56
CA LEU A 78 -1.99 6.75 1.84
C LEU A 78 -3.02 6.00 0.99
N ALA A 79 -4.20 5.73 1.52
CA ALA A 79 -5.26 5.05 0.77
C ALA A 79 -5.82 5.96 -0.34
N ALA A 80 -6.05 7.24 -0.04
CA ALA A 80 -6.53 8.24 -0.98
C ALA A 80 -5.57 8.37 -2.17
N PHE A 81 -4.26 8.48 -1.93
CA PHE A 81 -3.25 8.59 -2.99
C PHE A 81 -3.38 7.51 -4.07
N PHE A 82 -3.64 6.25 -3.70
CA PHE A 82 -3.81 5.17 -4.68
C PHE A 82 -5.24 4.99 -5.20
N LEU A 83 -6.24 5.50 -4.48
CA LEU A 83 -7.65 5.40 -4.86
C LEU A 83 -8.12 6.57 -5.71
N GLU A 84 -7.54 7.76 -5.55
CA GLU A 84 -7.85 8.96 -6.35
C GLU A 84 -7.61 8.68 -7.84
N ASP A 85 -6.50 8.03 -8.18
CA ASP A 85 -6.20 7.61 -9.56
C ASP A 85 -7.05 6.42 -10.04
N LEU A 86 -7.69 5.69 -9.11
CA LEU A 86 -8.56 4.54 -9.43
C LEU A 86 -10.01 4.98 -9.68
N MET A 87 -10.42 6.13 -9.14
CA MET A 87 -11.73 6.70 -9.45
C MET A 87 -11.68 7.23 -10.88
N LEU A 88 -12.53 6.68 -11.75
CA LEU A 88 -12.79 7.27 -13.06
C LEU A 88 -13.09 8.76 -12.86
N PRO A 89 -12.55 9.66 -13.69
CA PRO A 89 -12.92 11.06 -13.62
C PRO A 89 -14.45 11.15 -13.64
N MET A 90 -15.00 11.75 -12.59
CA MET A 90 -16.40 12.15 -12.59
C MET A 90 -16.49 13.32 -13.57
N GLU A 91 -16.78 13.01 -14.84
CA GLU A 91 -17.26 14.01 -15.79
C GLU A 91 -18.65 14.52 -15.41
#